data_AF-A0A075UXZ3-F1
#
_entry.id   AF-A0A075UXZ3-F1
#
_cell.length_a   1.000
_cell.length_b   1.000
_cell.length_c   1.000
_cell.angle_alpha   90.00
_cell.angle_beta   90.00
_cell.angle_gamma   90.00
#
_symmetry.space_group_name_H-M   'P 1'
#
loop_
_entity.id
_entity.type
_entity.pdbx_description
1 polymer ?
#
loop_
_entity_poly.entity_id
_entity_poly.type
_entity_poly.pdbx_seq_one_letter_code
_entity_poly.pdbx_strand_id
1 'polypeptide(L)'
;MPLALARGFLTGIITGTTLCAFVVGIVIEYVPLMITGVGLPIAYGVLLYLAGAPRRAREARIAPVIALAKIESLRAGGTETGDIPVYFDLTVAPEGSATYRLKITHGINLVDLPDYHAGDVLVVRYPPDRPWKAEVVERLSPEWERRVAEAVIESAPESSLVQEPAEGCAFGALAVLGFVLGAALVLYLFRAELFAPEEPVRAEETQSSTTTSSSGSATVNVDRSLLGEGELRRAIDSLALATDVSQVITAVVEDRRLTVVFAPTGAQVPRFDLREPAVDRVPALVERAKATIHVGDPKTWQVTIIPFGTAVSSRVIVTGPDGSGSLADGG
;
A
#
# COMPACT_ATOMS: atom_id res chain seq x y z
N MET A 1 -1.06 -30.93 -6.31
CA MET A 1 -0.80 -30.82 -4.86
C MET A 1 0.31 -29.80 -4.53
N PRO A 2 1.59 -29.93 -4.97
CA PRO A 2 2.67 -29.05 -4.48
C PRO A 2 2.55 -27.59 -4.95
N LEU A 3 2.09 -27.35 -6.19
CA LEU A 3 1.96 -26.00 -6.74
C LEU A 3 0.87 -25.17 -6.04
N ALA A 4 -0.22 -25.80 -5.62
CA ALA A 4 -1.30 -25.12 -4.89
C ALA A 4 -0.82 -24.69 -3.50
N LEU A 5 -0.09 -25.58 -2.79
CA LEU A 5 0.47 -25.30 -1.48
C LEU A 5 1.54 -24.20 -1.54
N ALA A 6 2.44 -24.25 -2.54
CA ALA A 6 3.43 -23.22 -2.77
C ALA A 6 2.79 -21.85 -3.07
N ARG A 7 1.71 -21.84 -3.86
CA ARG A 7 0.94 -20.63 -4.15
C ARG A 7 0.32 -20.06 -2.88
N GLY A 8 -0.33 -20.88 -2.05
CA GLY A 8 -0.91 -20.43 -0.78
C GLY A 8 0.13 -19.82 0.16
N PHE A 9 1.25 -20.50 0.36
CA PHE A 9 2.35 -19.99 1.18
C PHE A 9 2.92 -18.66 0.67
N LEU A 10 3.14 -18.55 -0.65
CA LEU A 10 3.64 -17.34 -1.29
C LEU A 10 2.64 -16.17 -1.18
N THR A 11 1.34 -16.44 -1.36
CA THR A 11 0.28 -15.44 -1.16
C THR A 11 0.31 -14.91 0.27
N GLY A 12 0.49 -15.81 1.24
CA GLY A 12 0.61 -15.49 2.66
C GLY A 12 1.77 -14.54 2.93
N ILE A 13 2.99 -14.95 2.56
CA ILE A 13 4.21 -14.14 2.79
C ILE A 13 4.05 -12.75 2.22
N ILE A 14 3.59 -12.64 0.97
CA ILE A 14 3.48 -11.34 0.32
C ILE A 14 2.47 -10.47 1.06
N THR A 15 1.31 -11.01 1.43
CA THR A 15 0.26 -10.25 2.14
C THR A 15 0.71 -9.82 3.54
N GLY A 16 1.43 -10.70 4.27
CA GLY A 16 1.96 -10.40 5.59
C GLY A 16 3.05 -9.33 5.55
N THR A 17 4.00 -9.47 4.64
CA THR A 17 5.08 -8.49 4.43
C THR A 17 4.54 -7.13 4.01
N THR A 18 3.54 -7.08 3.13
CA THR A 18 3.00 -5.80 2.62
C THR A 18 2.18 -5.05 3.64
N LEU A 19 1.28 -5.75 4.33
CA LEU A 19 0.48 -5.14 5.40
C LEU A 19 1.39 -4.64 6.53
N CYS A 20 2.39 -5.44 6.93
CA CYS A 20 3.31 -5.05 7.97
C CYS A 20 4.22 -3.89 7.53
N ALA A 21 4.78 -3.92 6.31
CA ALA A 21 5.59 -2.83 5.79
C ALA A 21 4.80 -1.52 5.65
N PHE A 22 3.52 -1.58 5.30
CA PHE A 22 2.66 -0.39 5.27
C PHE A 22 2.47 0.21 6.67
N VAL A 23 2.12 -0.62 7.66
CA VAL A 23 1.92 -0.16 9.05
C VAL A 23 3.23 0.40 9.63
N VAL A 24 4.35 -0.28 9.42
CA VAL A 24 5.68 0.19 9.87
C VAL A 24 6.09 1.47 9.15
N GLY A 25 5.79 1.60 7.85
CA GLY A 25 6.00 2.82 7.09
C GLY A 25 5.19 4.02 7.60
N ILE A 26 3.98 3.79 8.12
CA ILE A 26 3.19 4.83 8.83
C ILE A 26 3.89 5.24 10.12
N VAL A 27 4.32 4.27 10.94
CA VAL A 27 4.94 4.53 12.25
C VAL A 27 6.27 5.28 12.12
N ILE A 28 7.05 4.98 11.09
CA ILE A 28 8.39 5.56 10.85
C ILE A 28 8.34 6.73 9.85
N GLU A 29 7.14 7.11 9.36
CA GLU A 29 6.92 8.13 8.32
C GLU A 29 7.77 7.94 7.04
N TYR A 30 8.15 6.69 6.72
CA TYR A 30 9.05 6.38 5.62
C TYR A 30 8.28 6.09 4.32
N VAL A 31 8.13 7.12 3.48
CA VAL A 31 7.37 7.10 2.21
C VAL A 31 7.72 5.95 1.26
N PRO A 32 9.00 5.55 1.07
CA PRO A 32 9.33 4.41 0.21
C PRO A 32 8.77 3.08 0.72
N LEU A 33 8.63 2.88 2.04
CA LEU A 33 7.99 1.68 2.61
C LEU A 33 6.50 1.68 2.31
N MET A 34 5.85 2.84 2.36
CA MET A 34 4.43 2.99 2.05
C MET A 34 4.12 2.60 0.60
N ILE A 35 4.91 3.13 -0.35
CA ILE A 35 4.75 2.84 -1.77
C ILE A 35 5.02 1.35 -2.05
N THR A 36 6.04 0.78 -1.42
CA THR A 36 6.39 -0.64 -1.60
C THR A 36 5.32 -1.56 -0.98
N GLY A 37 4.79 -1.19 0.19
CA GLY A 37 3.73 -1.91 0.89
C GLY A 37 2.41 -1.96 0.11
N VAL A 38 2.07 -0.89 -0.64
CA VAL A 38 0.86 -0.85 -1.49
C VAL A 38 1.11 -1.40 -2.90
N GLY A 39 2.31 -1.21 -3.45
CA GLY A 39 2.63 -1.63 -4.82
C GLY A 39 2.77 -3.15 -4.98
N LEU A 40 3.38 -3.81 -4.00
CA LEU A 40 3.63 -5.26 -4.05
C LEU A 40 2.34 -6.14 -4.02
N PRO A 41 1.28 -5.87 -3.22
CA PRO A 41 0.04 -6.65 -3.28
C PRO A 41 -0.73 -6.42 -4.58
N ILE A 42 -0.68 -5.21 -5.16
CA ILE A 42 -1.29 -4.90 -6.46
C ILE A 42 -0.60 -5.70 -7.57
N ALA A 43 0.73 -5.63 -7.64
CA ALA A 43 1.52 -6.38 -8.62
C ALA A 43 1.28 -7.89 -8.50
N TYR A 44 1.20 -8.39 -7.27
CA TYR A 44 0.93 -9.80 -7.01
C TYR A 44 -0.50 -10.22 -7.40
N GLY A 45 -1.51 -9.39 -7.09
CA GLY A 45 -2.89 -9.60 -7.52
C GLY A 45 -3.01 -9.67 -9.05
N VAL A 46 -2.32 -8.78 -9.77
CA VAL A 46 -2.25 -8.79 -11.24
C VAL A 46 -1.60 -10.08 -11.75
N LEU A 47 -0.51 -10.53 -11.13
CA LEU A 47 0.16 -11.77 -11.52
C LEU A 47 -0.76 -12.99 -11.32
N LEU A 48 -1.50 -13.06 -10.21
CA LEU A 48 -2.45 -14.14 -9.95
C LEU A 48 -3.61 -14.13 -10.94
N TYR A 49 -4.10 -12.94 -11.32
CA TYR A 49 -5.14 -12.76 -12.32
C TYR A 49 -4.66 -13.24 -13.70
N LEU A 50 -3.48 -12.82 -14.13
CA LEU A 50 -2.87 -13.24 -15.40
C LEU A 50 -2.59 -14.75 -15.42
N ALA A 51 -2.09 -15.33 -14.32
CA ALA A 51 -1.88 -16.77 -14.20
C ALA A 51 -3.20 -17.58 -14.19
N GLY A 52 -4.30 -16.96 -13.76
CA GLY A 52 -5.65 -17.55 -13.80
C GLY A 52 -6.35 -17.41 -15.15
N ALA A 53 -5.98 -16.40 -15.96
CA ALA A 53 -6.59 -16.10 -17.25
C ALA A 53 -6.62 -17.28 -18.25
N PRO A 54 -5.53 -18.05 -18.49
CA PRO A 54 -5.58 -19.17 -19.43
C PRO A 54 -6.48 -20.30 -18.93
N ARG A 55 -6.55 -20.49 -17.61
CA ARG A 55 -7.46 -21.46 -16.99
C ARG A 55 -8.92 -21.02 -17.16
N ARG A 56 -9.24 -19.75 -16.89
CA ARG A 56 -10.58 -19.16 -17.09
C ARG A 56 -11.02 -19.20 -18.55
N ALA A 57 -10.10 -18.93 -19.48
CA ALA A 57 -10.37 -19.02 -20.92
C ALA A 57 -10.63 -20.47 -21.37
N ARG A 58 -9.95 -21.44 -20.77
CA ARG A 58 -10.21 -22.87 -21.02
C ARG A 58 -11.54 -23.32 -20.40
N GLU A 59 -11.87 -22.84 -19.21
CA GLU A 59 -13.14 -23.09 -18.51
C GLU A 59 -14.34 -22.55 -19.32
N ALA A 60 -14.22 -21.35 -19.91
CA ALA A 60 -15.26 -20.78 -20.75
C ALA A 60 -15.47 -21.50 -22.10
N ARG A 61 -14.50 -22.32 -22.54
CA ARG A 61 -14.60 -23.08 -23.80
C ARG A 61 -15.31 -24.42 -23.63
N ILE A 62 -15.47 -24.91 -22.41
CA ILE A 62 -16.15 -26.18 -22.16
C ILE A 62 -17.65 -25.88 -22.22
N ALA A 63 -18.30 -26.39 -23.28
CA ALA A 63 -19.75 -26.25 -23.42
C ALA A 63 -20.44 -26.93 -22.23
N PRO A 64 -21.34 -26.23 -21.52
CA PRO A 64 -22.05 -26.83 -20.40
C PRO A 64 -23.01 -27.90 -20.91
N VAL A 65 -23.08 -29.01 -20.19
CA VAL A 65 -24.02 -30.10 -20.46
C VAL A 65 -25.34 -29.78 -19.78
N ILE A 66 -26.44 -30.05 -20.48
CA ILE A 66 -27.81 -29.90 -19.98
C ILE A 66 -28.35 -31.30 -19.69
N ALA A 67 -28.86 -31.52 -18.48
CA ALA A 67 -29.40 -32.81 -18.07
C ALA A 67 -30.66 -32.63 -17.22
N LEU A 68 -31.48 -33.68 -17.16
CA LEU A 68 -32.59 -33.74 -16.23
C LEU A 68 -32.05 -34.13 -14.85
N ALA A 69 -32.61 -33.52 -13.80
CA ALA A 69 -32.32 -33.88 -12.43
C ALA A 69 -33.59 -33.90 -11.59
N LYS A 70 -33.69 -34.87 -10.71
CA LYS A 70 -34.79 -35.01 -9.76
C LYS A 70 -34.40 -34.44 -8.39
N ILE A 71 -35.29 -33.68 -7.77
CA ILE A 71 -35.11 -33.17 -6.42
C ILE A 71 -35.35 -34.31 -5.42
N GLU A 72 -34.31 -34.74 -4.71
CA GLU A 72 -34.46 -35.71 -3.61
C GLU A 72 -34.85 -35.01 -2.31
N SER A 73 -34.22 -33.87 -2.04
CA SER A 73 -34.56 -33.01 -0.90
C SER A 73 -34.15 -31.57 -1.16
N LEU A 74 -34.86 -30.65 -0.52
CA LEU A 74 -34.56 -29.23 -0.53
C LEU A 74 -34.54 -28.71 0.90
N ARG A 75 -33.59 -27.83 1.21
CA ARG A 75 -33.49 -27.16 2.51
C ARG A 75 -33.21 -25.69 2.27
N ALA A 76 -34.15 -24.83 2.64
CA ALA A 76 -33.92 -23.39 2.67
C ALA A 76 -32.92 -23.06 3.78
N GLY A 77 -31.88 -22.29 3.44
CA GLY A 77 -30.96 -21.67 4.37
C GLY A 77 -31.22 -20.16 4.43
N GLY A 78 -31.11 -19.56 5.62
CA GLY A 78 -31.12 -18.12 5.78
C GLY A 78 -32.48 -17.49 6.11
N THR A 79 -32.43 -16.26 6.60
CA THR A 79 -33.57 -15.44 7.05
C THR A 79 -33.72 -14.15 6.23
N GLU A 80 -33.13 -14.09 5.03
CA GLU A 80 -33.09 -12.88 4.21
C GLU A 80 -34.31 -12.77 3.29
N THR A 81 -34.79 -11.54 3.07
CA THR A 81 -36.10 -11.20 2.47
C THR A 81 -36.11 -11.08 0.94
N GLY A 82 -35.11 -11.63 0.24
CA GLY A 82 -35.01 -11.56 -1.22
C GLY A 82 -34.81 -12.94 -1.85
N ASP A 83 -33.56 -13.25 -2.18
CA ASP A 83 -33.16 -14.57 -2.65
C ASP A 83 -32.73 -15.43 -1.46
N ILE A 84 -33.38 -16.57 -1.27
CA ILE A 84 -33.06 -17.49 -0.19
C ILE A 84 -32.11 -18.56 -0.76
N PRO A 85 -30.94 -18.77 -0.16
CA PRO A 85 -30.07 -19.86 -0.58
C PRO A 85 -30.73 -21.20 -0.23
N VAL A 86 -31.13 -21.96 -1.24
CA VAL A 86 -31.72 -23.29 -1.08
C VAL A 86 -30.66 -24.34 -1.39
N TYR A 87 -30.45 -25.24 -0.44
CA TYR A 87 -29.61 -26.43 -0.59
C TYR A 87 -30.44 -27.53 -1.24
N PHE A 88 -30.07 -27.90 -2.46
CA PHE A 88 -30.70 -28.98 -3.22
C PHE A 88 -29.85 -30.25 -3.16
N ASP A 89 -30.51 -31.37 -2.90
CA ASP A 89 -29.99 -32.70 -3.15
C ASP A 89 -30.67 -33.24 -4.40
N LEU A 90 -29.90 -33.43 -5.46
CA LEU A 90 -30.39 -33.74 -6.79
C LEU A 90 -29.86 -35.09 -7.28
N THR A 91 -30.74 -35.91 -7.87
CA THR A 91 -30.33 -37.05 -8.69
C THR A 91 -30.26 -36.59 -10.14
N VAL A 92 -29.06 -36.46 -10.70
CA VAL A 92 -28.85 -36.05 -12.09
C VAL A 92 -28.82 -37.28 -13.00
N ALA A 93 -29.60 -37.25 -14.09
CA ALA A 93 -29.69 -38.29 -15.11
C ALA A 93 -29.27 -37.72 -16.48
N PRO A 94 -27.96 -37.70 -16.81
CA PRO A 94 -27.50 -37.22 -18.10
C PRO A 94 -27.73 -38.27 -19.18
N GLU A 95 -28.15 -37.82 -20.37
CA GLU A 95 -28.41 -38.70 -21.51
C GLU A 95 -27.17 -39.55 -21.85
N GLY A 96 -27.31 -40.89 -21.80
CA GLY A 96 -26.25 -41.83 -22.15
C GLY A 96 -25.24 -42.15 -21.04
N SER A 97 -25.50 -41.76 -19.78
CA SER A 97 -24.61 -42.03 -18.64
C SER A 97 -25.37 -42.50 -17.40
N ALA A 98 -24.66 -43.05 -16.42
CA ALA A 98 -25.26 -43.48 -15.16
C ALA A 98 -25.76 -42.27 -14.35
N THR A 99 -26.87 -42.47 -13.63
CA THR A 99 -27.40 -41.48 -12.70
C THR A 99 -26.44 -41.29 -11.53
N TYR A 100 -26.29 -40.06 -11.07
CA TYR A 100 -25.44 -39.74 -9.92
C TYR A 100 -26.12 -38.68 -9.06
N ARG A 101 -25.73 -38.62 -7.79
CA ARG A 101 -26.28 -37.69 -6.81
C ARG A 101 -25.39 -36.46 -6.67
N LEU A 102 -26.00 -35.30 -6.49
CA LEU A 102 -25.32 -34.01 -6.52
C LEU A 102 -25.92 -33.07 -5.48
N LYS A 103 -25.07 -32.37 -4.73
CA LYS A 103 -25.51 -31.29 -3.85
C LYS A 103 -25.12 -29.94 -4.43
N ILE A 104 -26.10 -29.07 -4.59
CA ILE A 104 -25.89 -27.69 -5.06
C ILE A 104 -26.57 -26.69 -4.14
N THR A 105 -26.12 -25.44 -4.19
CA THR A 105 -26.78 -24.31 -3.54
C THR A 105 -27.22 -23.35 -4.64
N HIS A 106 -28.52 -23.06 -4.72
CA HIS A 106 -29.08 -22.13 -5.71
C HIS A 106 -29.92 -21.08 -4.98
N GLY A 107 -29.77 -19.82 -5.38
CA GLY A 107 -30.59 -18.72 -4.85
C GLY A 107 -31.93 -18.74 -5.56
N ILE A 108 -33.02 -18.89 -4.80
CA ILE A 108 -34.37 -18.86 -5.35
C ILE A 108 -35.13 -17.71 -4.70
N ASN A 109 -35.90 -16.99 -5.51
CA ASN A 109 -36.80 -15.97 -5.02
C ASN A 109 -37.83 -16.60 -4.08
N LEU A 110 -38.08 -16.01 -2.91
CA LEU A 110 -39.06 -16.52 -1.96
C LEU A 110 -40.45 -16.76 -2.56
N VAL A 111 -40.83 -15.99 -3.59
CA VAL A 111 -42.11 -16.13 -4.30
C VAL A 111 -42.19 -17.43 -5.10
N ASP A 112 -41.07 -17.88 -5.67
CA ASP A 112 -41.00 -19.06 -6.55
C ASP A 112 -40.68 -20.35 -5.74
N LEU A 113 -40.32 -20.22 -4.46
CA LEU A 113 -40.03 -21.35 -3.59
C LEU A 113 -41.15 -22.41 -3.49
N PRO A 114 -42.45 -22.04 -3.46
CA PRO A 114 -43.54 -23.01 -3.44
C PRO A 114 -43.61 -23.89 -4.68
N ASP A 115 -43.03 -23.47 -5.80
CA ASP A 115 -43.05 -24.22 -7.06
C ASP A 115 -42.01 -25.35 -7.11
N TYR A 116 -41.19 -25.50 -6.05
CA TYR A 116 -40.18 -26.55 -5.93
C TYR A 116 -40.52 -27.54 -4.82
N HIS A 117 -40.72 -28.81 -5.19
CA HIS A 117 -41.00 -29.90 -4.25
C HIS A 117 -40.06 -31.09 -4.40
N ALA A 118 -39.87 -31.83 -3.30
CA ALA A 118 -39.15 -33.09 -3.35
C ALA A 118 -39.91 -34.09 -4.25
N GLY A 119 -39.22 -34.66 -5.22
CA GLY A 119 -39.77 -35.51 -6.26
C GLY A 119 -39.84 -34.84 -7.63
N ASP A 120 -39.79 -33.51 -7.70
CA ASP A 120 -39.89 -32.78 -8.97
C ASP A 120 -38.67 -33.00 -9.86
N VAL A 121 -38.90 -32.98 -11.16
CA VAL A 121 -37.84 -33.05 -12.17
C VAL A 121 -37.58 -31.64 -12.69
N LEU A 122 -36.31 -31.25 -12.74
CA LEU A 122 -35.84 -29.96 -13.22
C LEU A 122 -34.69 -30.15 -14.20
N VAL A 123 -34.37 -29.10 -14.95
CA VAL A 123 -33.21 -29.11 -15.86
C VAL A 123 -32.04 -28.43 -15.17
N VAL A 124 -30.93 -29.15 -15.08
CA VAL A 124 -29.66 -28.62 -14.60
C VAL A 124 -28.69 -28.44 -15.74
N ARG A 125 -27.90 -27.38 -15.65
CA ARG A 125 -26.79 -27.10 -16.53
C ARG A 125 -25.49 -27.20 -15.73
N TYR A 126 -24.56 -28.03 -16.16
CA TYR A 126 -23.28 -28.19 -15.45
C TYR A 126 -22.09 -28.34 -16.40
N PRO A 127 -20.89 -27.86 -16.01
CA PRO A 127 -19.65 -28.18 -16.70
C PRO A 127 -19.29 -29.66 -16.48
N PRO A 128 -18.99 -30.45 -17.53
CA PRO A 128 -18.68 -31.88 -17.39
C PRO A 128 -17.43 -32.17 -16.54
N ASP A 129 -16.51 -31.21 -16.41
CA ASP A 129 -15.34 -31.32 -15.52
C ASP A 129 -15.65 -31.01 -14.05
N ARG A 130 -16.78 -30.35 -13.76
CA ARG A 130 -17.20 -29.90 -12.41
C ARG A 130 -18.71 -30.02 -12.25
N PRO A 131 -19.24 -31.24 -12.16
CA PRO A 131 -20.68 -31.46 -11.98
C PRO A 131 -21.23 -30.76 -10.73
N TRP A 132 -20.43 -30.57 -9.68
CA TRP A 132 -20.84 -29.86 -8.45
C TRP A 132 -21.11 -28.36 -8.62
N LYS A 133 -20.79 -27.77 -9.79
CA LYS A 133 -21.16 -26.40 -10.16
C LYS A 133 -22.41 -26.37 -11.04
N ALA A 134 -23.34 -27.31 -10.85
CA ALA A 134 -24.58 -27.31 -11.60
C ALA A 134 -25.47 -26.12 -11.18
N GLU A 135 -26.13 -25.53 -12.17
CA GLU A 135 -27.10 -24.45 -12.01
C GLU A 135 -28.46 -24.94 -12.49
N VAL A 136 -29.52 -24.56 -11.75
CA VAL A 136 -30.90 -24.83 -12.17
C VAL A 136 -31.28 -23.86 -13.29
N VAL A 137 -31.83 -24.38 -14.39
CA VAL A 137 -32.26 -23.56 -15.53
C VAL A 137 -33.70 -23.09 -15.29
N GLU A 138 -33.87 -21.83 -14.88
CA GLU A 138 -35.19 -21.24 -14.58
C GLU A 138 -36.06 -21.04 -15.82
N ARG A 139 -35.45 -20.70 -16.97
CA ARG A 139 -36.18 -20.53 -18.24
C ARG A 139 -35.94 -21.71 -19.17
N LEU A 140 -36.88 -22.64 -19.13
CA LEU A 140 -36.89 -23.81 -20.00
C LEU A 140 -37.37 -23.43 -21.40
N SER A 141 -36.89 -24.16 -22.41
CA SER A 141 -37.52 -24.12 -23.74
C SER A 141 -38.67 -25.15 -23.79
N PRO A 142 -39.67 -24.97 -24.67
CA PRO A 142 -40.87 -25.81 -24.70
C PRO A 142 -40.60 -27.31 -24.99
N GLU A 143 -39.43 -27.62 -25.55
CA GLU A 143 -39.00 -29.00 -25.76
C GLU A 143 -38.55 -29.66 -24.46
N TRP A 144 -37.88 -28.91 -23.59
CA TRP A 144 -37.42 -29.41 -22.28
C TRP A 144 -38.55 -29.47 -21.26
N GLU A 145 -39.52 -28.55 -21.30
CA GLU A 145 -40.72 -28.62 -20.45
C GLU A 145 -41.49 -29.92 -20.67
N ARG A 146 -41.67 -30.33 -21.94
CA ARG A 146 -42.32 -31.61 -22.28
C ARG A 146 -41.53 -32.80 -21.76
N ARG A 147 -40.20 -32.77 -21.89
CA ARG A 147 -39.33 -33.84 -21.40
C ARG A 147 -39.34 -33.94 -19.88
N VAL A 148 -39.41 -32.82 -19.17
CA VAL A 148 -39.56 -32.77 -17.71
C VAL A 148 -40.90 -33.40 -17.29
N ALA A 149 -41.99 -33.04 -17.97
CA ALA A 149 -43.32 -33.57 -17.65
C ALA A 149 -43.47 -35.08 -17.88
N GLU A 150 -42.73 -35.64 -18.84
CA GLU A 150 -42.77 -37.08 -19.17
C GLU A 150 -41.70 -37.91 -18.44
N ALA A 151 -40.70 -37.27 -17.81
CA ALA A 151 -39.57 -37.97 -17.23
C ALA A 151 -39.89 -38.58 -15.85
N VAL A 152 -39.59 -39.88 -15.72
CA VAL A 152 -39.54 -40.57 -14.43
C VAL A 152 -38.09 -40.97 -14.17
N ILE A 153 -37.44 -40.28 -13.22
CA ILE A 153 -36.05 -40.55 -12.83
C ILE A 153 -36.05 -41.40 -11.55
N GLU A 154 -35.41 -42.56 -11.62
CA GLU A 154 -35.15 -43.39 -10.44
C GLU A 154 -34.09 -42.72 -9.55
N SER A 155 -34.36 -42.71 -8.25
CA SER A 155 -33.47 -42.10 -7.26
C SER A 155 -32.13 -42.83 -7.21
N ALA A 156 -31.02 -42.08 -7.31
CA ALA A 156 -29.69 -42.64 -7.27
C ALA A 156 -29.23 -42.92 -5.83
N PRO A 157 -28.43 -43.97 -5.60
CA PRO A 157 -27.91 -44.28 -4.27
C PRO A 157 -27.01 -43.16 -3.74
N GLU A 158 -27.04 -42.92 -2.43
CA GLU A 158 -26.20 -41.91 -1.76
C GLU A 158 -24.69 -42.10 -1.98
N SER A 159 -24.26 -43.33 -2.28
CA SER A 159 -22.87 -43.64 -2.62
C SER A 159 -22.39 -43.01 -3.93
N SER A 160 -23.30 -42.57 -4.80
CA SER A 160 -23.01 -41.86 -6.05
C SER A 160 -22.88 -40.34 -5.87
N LEU A 161 -22.86 -39.86 -4.62
CA LEU A 161 -22.80 -38.44 -4.32
C LEU A 161 -21.46 -37.83 -4.77
N VAL A 162 -21.53 -36.99 -5.81
CA VAL A 162 -20.41 -36.19 -6.27
C VAL A 162 -20.39 -34.89 -5.48
N GLN A 163 -19.33 -34.70 -4.70
CA GLN A 163 -19.11 -33.47 -3.94
C GLN A 163 -17.99 -32.66 -4.57
N GLU A 164 -18.01 -31.36 -4.30
CA GLU A 164 -16.84 -30.52 -4.54
C GLU A 164 -15.61 -31.14 -3.83
N PRO A 165 -14.47 -31.32 -4.51
CA PRO A 165 -13.24 -31.75 -3.87
C PRO A 165 -12.95 -30.76 -2.73
N ALA A 166 -12.80 -31.25 -1.50
CA ALA A 166 -12.50 -30.39 -0.37
C ALA A 166 -11.27 -29.54 -0.70
N GLU A 167 -11.47 -28.24 -0.93
CA GLU A 167 -10.36 -27.31 -1.10
C GLU A 167 -9.55 -27.37 0.19
N GLY A 168 -8.34 -27.92 0.07
CA GLY A 168 -7.62 -28.42 1.23
C GLY A 168 -7.38 -27.32 2.24
N CYS A 169 -7.86 -27.53 3.47
CA CYS A 169 -7.54 -26.74 4.66
C CYS A 169 -6.01 -26.45 4.77
N ALA A 170 -5.18 -27.34 4.25
CA ALA A 170 -3.73 -27.17 4.11
C ALA A 170 -3.32 -25.90 3.33
N PHE A 171 -4.07 -25.51 2.29
CA PHE A 171 -3.83 -24.26 1.55
C PHE A 171 -4.02 -23.03 2.45
N GLY A 172 -5.13 -22.99 3.19
CA GLY A 172 -5.41 -21.93 4.15
C GLY A 172 -4.37 -21.87 5.27
N ALA A 173 -4.01 -23.02 5.85
CA ALA A 173 -3.00 -23.12 6.90
C ALA A 173 -1.61 -22.64 6.45
N LEU A 174 -1.18 -23.00 5.24
CA LEU A 174 0.08 -22.52 4.66
C LEU A 174 0.05 -21.05 4.29
N ALA A 175 -1.09 -20.52 3.83
CA ALA A 175 -1.25 -19.09 3.62
C ALA A 175 -1.13 -18.30 4.93
N VAL A 176 -1.74 -18.77 6.02
CA VAL A 176 -1.61 -18.16 7.36
C VAL A 176 -0.16 -18.25 7.87
N LEU A 177 0.50 -19.40 7.72
CA LEU A 177 1.90 -19.56 8.12
C LEU A 177 2.82 -18.61 7.34
N GLY A 178 2.63 -18.49 6.03
CA GLY A 178 3.36 -17.55 5.20
C GLY A 178 3.14 -16.10 5.65
N PHE A 179 1.89 -15.73 5.95
CA PHE A 179 1.54 -14.40 6.46
C PHE A 179 2.28 -14.07 7.75
N VAL A 180 2.26 -14.97 8.72
CA VAL A 180 2.95 -14.77 10.01
C VAL A 180 4.45 -14.61 9.81
N LEU A 181 5.07 -15.41 8.94
CA LEU A 181 6.51 -15.31 8.64
C LEU A 181 6.87 -14.01 7.94
N GLY A 182 6.05 -13.56 6.97
CA GLY A 182 6.26 -12.29 6.28
C GLY A 182 6.18 -11.10 7.24
N ALA A 183 5.16 -11.07 8.10
CA ALA A 183 5.01 -10.06 9.14
C ALA A 183 6.17 -10.09 10.14
N ALA A 184 6.55 -11.27 10.63
CA ALA A 184 7.65 -11.43 11.58
C ALA A 184 8.99 -10.96 11.00
N LEU A 185 9.25 -11.20 9.70
CA LEU A 185 10.46 -10.73 9.04
C LEU A 185 10.54 -9.21 8.99
N VAL A 186 9.44 -8.53 8.65
CA VAL A 186 9.38 -7.06 8.62
C VAL A 186 9.56 -6.50 10.03
N LEU A 187 8.84 -7.03 11.02
CA LEU A 187 8.99 -6.62 12.42
C LEU A 187 10.42 -6.84 12.92
N TYR A 188 11.07 -7.93 12.51
CA TYR A 188 12.44 -8.22 12.90
C TYR A 188 13.44 -7.24 12.28
N LEU A 189 13.30 -6.93 10.98
CA LEU A 189 14.20 -6.00 10.28
C LEU A 189 14.06 -4.58 10.81
N PHE A 190 12.84 -4.14 11.10
CA PHE A 190 12.56 -2.81 11.63
C PHE A 190 12.53 -2.74 13.15
N ARG A 191 12.88 -3.84 13.86
CA ARG A 191 12.79 -3.92 15.31
C ARG A 191 13.54 -2.80 16.03
N ALA A 192 14.67 -2.37 15.46
CA ALA A 192 15.52 -1.36 16.07
C ALA A 192 14.91 0.05 15.96
N GLU A 193 14.12 0.31 14.92
CA GLU A 193 13.43 1.60 14.73
C GLU A 193 12.04 1.60 15.39
N LEU A 194 11.35 0.46 15.42
CA LEU A 194 10.05 0.28 16.10
C LEU A 194 10.13 0.22 17.62
N PHE A 195 11.22 -0.37 18.15
CA PHE A 195 11.45 -0.53 19.59
C PHE A 195 12.66 0.25 20.08
N ALA A 196 13.21 1.15 19.27
CA ALA A 196 13.96 2.26 19.85
C ALA A 196 13.01 2.91 20.86
N PRO A 197 13.43 3.09 22.13
CA PRO A 197 12.77 4.09 22.95
C PRO A 197 12.71 5.34 22.08
N GLU A 198 11.54 6.01 22.00
CA GLU A 198 11.52 7.41 21.58
C GLU A 198 12.74 8.02 22.24
N GLU A 199 13.72 8.48 21.44
CA GLU A 199 14.86 9.16 22.01
C GLU A 199 14.22 10.16 22.95
N PRO A 200 14.50 10.09 24.28
CA PRO A 200 13.87 10.99 25.20
C PRO A 200 14.05 12.34 24.55
N VAL A 201 12.94 13.06 24.28
CA VAL A 201 12.99 14.47 23.86
C VAL A 201 14.05 15.04 24.77
N ARG A 202 15.24 15.27 24.21
CA ARG A 202 16.48 15.25 24.99
C ARG A 202 16.34 16.43 25.91
N ALA A 203 15.89 16.11 27.13
CA ALA A 203 15.70 17.06 28.17
C ALA A 203 17.05 17.73 28.30
N GLU A 204 16.99 19.05 28.19
CA GLU A 204 18.06 19.97 28.48
C GLU A 204 18.96 19.39 29.56
N GLU A 205 20.20 19.06 29.19
CA GLU A 205 21.32 19.16 30.11
C GLU A 205 22.62 19.25 29.31
N THR A 206 22.99 20.53 29.11
CA THR A 206 24.37 21.04 29.15
C THR A 206 25.21 20.94 27.87
N GLN A 207 25.15 22.02 27.08
CA GLN A 207 26.18 22.54 26.15
C GLN A 207 26.65 21.57 25.03
N SER A 208 26.03 21.59 23.84
CA SER A 208 26.65 21.02 22.63
C SER A 208 26.05 21.57 21.33
N SER A 209 26.82 22.39 20.63
CA SER A 209 26.63 22.68 19.20
C SER A 209 26.88 21.40 18.40
N THR A 210 25.88 20.90 17.67
CA THR A 210 26.03 19.71 16.82
C THR A 210 26.34 20.11 15.39
N THR A 211 27.56 19.82 14.95
CA THR A 211 28.01 19.98 13.56
C THR A 211 27.93 18.63 12.85
N THR A 212 27.06 18.53 11.85
CA THR A 212 26.94 17.34 11.00
C THR A 212 27.52 17.67 9.63
N SER A 213 28.64 17.04 9.27
CA SER A 213 29.32 17.23 7.99
C SER A 213 29.23 15.99 7.11
N SER A 214 28.83 16.18 5.87
CA SER A 214 28.84 15.17 4.79
C SER A 214 29.69 15.68 3.62
N SER A 215 30.14 14.81 2.72
CA SER A 215 31.11 15.12 1.65
C SER A 215 30.75 16.25 0.68
N GLY A 216 29.54 16.84 0.76
CA GLY A 216 29.15 18.02 -0.03
C GLY A 216 28.38 19.09 0.74
N SER A 217 28.07 18.88 2.03
CA SER A 217 27.35 19.87 2.84
C SER A 217 27.63 19.70 4.32
N ALA A 218 27.61 20.81 5.04
CA ALA A 218 27.68 20.82 6.50
C ALA A 218 26.52 21.62 7.07
N THR A 219 25.96 21.12 8.17
CA THR A 219 24.92 21.81 8.93
C THR A 219 25.36 21.99 10.37
N VAL A 220 25.24 23.21 10.87
CA VAL A 220 25.48 23.58 12.26
C VAL A 220 24.15 24.02 12.86
N ASN A 221 23.72 23.35 13.93
CA ASN A 221 22.57 23.77 14.72
C ASN A 221 23.05 24.46 16.00
N VAL A 222 22.43 25.58 16.33
CA VAL A 222 22.73 26.36 17.54
C VAL A 222 21.46 26.55 18.38
N ASP A 223 21.59 26.52 19.70
CA ASP A 223 20.44 26.68 20.60
C ASP A 223 19.94 28.13 20.65
N ARG A 224 20.81 29.08 20.28
CA ARG A 224 20.53 30.52 20.27
C ARG A 224 20.31 31.03 18.86
N SER A 225 19.54 32.10 18.73
CA SER A 225 19.31 32.73 17.42
C SER A 225 20.64 33.21 16.81
N LEU A 226 20.87 32.87 15.54
CA LEU A 226 22.03 33.31 14.74
C LEU A 226 22.02 34.82 14.48
N LEU A 227 20.90 35.52 14.72
CA LEU A 227 20.85 36.99 14.75
C LEU A 227 21.47 37.59 16.01
N GLY A 228 21.76 36.77 17.03
CA GLY A 228 22.43 37.20 18.25
C GLY A 228 23.81 37.76 17.97
N GLU A 229 24.23 38.74 18.76
CA GLU A 229 25.50 39.43 18.60
C GLU A 229 26.68 38.43 18.59
N GLY A 230 27.32 38.29 17.42
CA GLY A 230 28.46 37.41 17.20
C GLY A 230 28.16 35.90 17.14
N GLU A 231 26.91 35.45 17.27
CA GLU A 231 26.58 34.01 17.28
C GLU A 231 26.77 33.36 15.90
N LEU A 232 26.43 34.06 14.81
CA LEU A 232 26.71 33.60 13.45
C LEU A 232 28.21 33.43 13.19
N ARG A 233 29.03 34.35 13.72
CA ARG A 233 30.49 34.28 13.60
C ARG A 233 31.06 33.07 14.33
N ARG A 234 30.57 32.81 15.55
CA ARG A 234 30.95 31.60 16.32
C ARG A 234 30.53 30.31 15.61
N ALA A 235 29.34 30.28 15.01
CA ALA A 235 28.88 29.12 14.25
C ALA A 235 29.78 28.86 13.03
N ILE A 236 30.17 29.91 12.31
CA ILE A 236 31.09 29.80 11.16
C ILE A 236 32.49 29.40 11.60
N ASP A 237 33.01 29.96 12.70
CA ASP A 237 34.31 29.59 13.25
C ASP A 237 34.32 28.12 13.69
N SER A 238 33.24 27.64 14.30
CA SER A 238 33.07 26.22 14.64
C SER A 238 33.05 25.32 13.41
N LEU A 239 32.42 25.79 12.32
CA LEU A 239 32.38 25.06 11.05
C LEU A 239 33.74 25.05 10.36
N ALA A 240 34.47 26.16 10.44
CA ALA A 240 35.79 26.31 9.85
C ALA A 240 36.88 25.47 10.56
N LEU A 241 36.66 25.09 11.82
CA LEU A 241 37.48 24.09 12.50
C LEU A 241 37.26 22.68 11.94
N ALA A 242 36.08 22.39 11.41
CA ALA A 242 35.70 21.07 10.90
C ALA A 242 35.86 20.92 9.39
N THR A 243 35.77 22.00 8.60
CA THR A 243 35.74 21.96 7.13
C THR A 243 36.25 23.26 6.50
N ASP A 244 36.79 23.19 5.28
CA ASP A 244 37.26 24.37 4.54
C ASP A 244 36.09 25.26 4.06
N VAL A 245 35.86 26.35 4.78
CA VAL A 245 34.80 27.35 4.51
C VAL A 245 35.12 28.32 3.36
N SER A 246 36.27 28.17 2.70
CA SER A 246 36.65 28.98 1.53
C SER A 246 36.06 28.48 0.20
N GLN A 247 35.44 27.30 0.20
CA GLN A 247 34.95 26.62 -1.01
C GLN A 247 33.42 26.48 -1.03
N VAL A 248 32.71 27.54 -0.68
CA VAL A 248 31.24 27.49 -0.56
C VAL A 248 30.55 27.97 -1.83
N ILE A 249 29.53 27.22 -2.25
CA ILE A 249 28.65 27.55 -3.37
C ILE A 249 27.36 28.20 -2.87
N THR A 250 26.81 27.73 -1.76
CA THR A 250 25.59 28.28 -1.18
C THR A 250 25.63 28.18 0.33
N ALA A 251 25.24 29.25 1.01
CA ALA A 251 24.97 29.24 2.44
C ALA A 251 23.51 29.61 2.70
N VAL A 252 22.85 28.84 3.55
CA VAL A 252 21.50 29.08 4.02
C VAL A 252 21.57 29.30 5.53
N VAL A 253 21.22 30.51 5.96
CA VAL A 253 21.17 30.91 7.36
C VAL A 253 19.71 31.03 7.78
N GLU A 254 19.29 30.28 8.79
CA GLU A 254 17.98 30.35 9.42
C GLU A 254 18.12 30.82 10.86
N ASP A 255 17.01 30.93 11.60
CA ASP A 255 17.05 31.44 12.98
C ASP A 255 18.03 30.67 13.87
N ARG A 256 18.09 29.34 13.78
CA ARG A 256 18.91 28.48 14.65
C ARG A 256 19.77 27.46 13.90
N ARG A 257 19.86 27.59 12.58
CA ARG A 257 20.49 26.61 11.71
C ARG A 257 21.29 27.29 10.60
N LEU A 258 22.52 26.84 10.42
CA LEU A 258 23.39 27.23 9.32
C LEU A 258 23.66 26.00 8.46
N THR A 259 23.24 26.02 7.20
CA THR A 259 23.54 24.97 6.22
C THR A 259 24.43 25.52 5.13
N VAL A 260 25.55 24.85 4.87
CA VAL A 260 26.57 25.25 3.91
C VAL A 260 26.77 24.12 2.90
N VAL A 261 26.80 24.46 1.62
CA VAL A 261 27.03 23.52 0.50
C VAL A 261 28.38 23.84 -0.15
N PHE A 262 29.25 22.83 -0.21
CA PHE A 262 30.62 22.98 -0.71
C PHE A 262 30.73 22.58 -2.18
N ALA A 263 31.72 23.15 -2.86
CA ALA A 263 32.03 22.78 -4.24
C ALA A 263 32.66 21.39 -4.33
N PRO A 264 32.25 20.53 -5.30
CA PRO A 264 32.96 19.30 -5.59
C PRO A 264 34.41 19.60 -6.02
N THR A 265 35.36 18.80 -5.53
CA THR A 265 36.78 18.94 -5.86
C THR A 265 37.00 18.85 -7.37
N GLY A 266 37.53 19.92 -7.99
CA GLY A 266 37.80 19.98 -9.43
C GLY A 266 36.71 20.63 -10.30
N ALA A 267 35.58 21.06 -9.72
CA ALA A 267 34.53 21.75 -10.47
C ALA A 267 34.83 23.26 -10.64
N GLN A 268 34.73 23.79 -11.87
CA GLN A 268 34.86 25.23 -12.16
C GLN A 268 33.54 25.97 -11.88
N VAL A 269 33.17 26.08 -10.61
CA VAL A 269 31.99 26.81 -10.15
C VAL A 269 32.46 28.06 -9.39
N PRO A 270 31.78 29.22 -9.49
CA PRO A 270 32.05 30.38 -8.65
C PRO A 270 31.97 30.00 -7.16
N ARG A 271 32.99 30.39 -6.38
CA ARG A 271 33.11 30.10 -4.94
C ARG A 271 33.25 31.40 -4.19
N PHE A 272 32.80 31.42 -2.94
CA PHE A 272 33.03 32.54 -2.04
C PHE A 272 33.50 32.03 -0.67
N ASP A 273 34.27 32.88 0.02
CA ASP A 273 34.69 32.61 1.39
C ASP A 273 33.59 33.05 2.36
N LEU A 274 33.13 32.15 3.22
CA LEU A 274 32.13 32.49 4.24
C LEU A 274 32.67 33.42 5.33
N ARG A 275 33.98 33.64 5.42
CA ARG A 275 34.61 34.58 6.35
C ARG A 275 34.67 36.01 5.81
N GLU A 276 34.29 36.23 4.56
CA GLU A 276 34.20 37.56 3.97
C GLU A 276 33.03 38.39 4.56
N PRO A 277 33.08 39.74 4.45
CA PRO A 277 32.19 40.67 5.17
C PRO A 277 30.69 40.56 4.83
N ALA A 278 30.29 39.65 3.93
CA ALA A 278 28.88 39.39 3.63
C ALA A 278 28.11 38.86 4.85
N VAL A 279 28.79 38.14 5.75
CA VAL A 279 28.17 37.54 6.95
C VAL A 279 27.83 38.58 8.01
N ASP A 280 28.68 39.60 8.18
CA ASP A 280 28.44 40.67 9.17
C ASP A 280 27.24 41.56 8.79
N ARG A 281 26.77 41.47 7.52
CA ARG A 281 25.59 42.20 7.02
C ARG A 281 24.28 41.45 7.20
N VAL A 282 24.33 40.14 7.50
CA VAL A 282 23.15 39.28 7.61
C VAL A 282 22.15 39.79 8.67
N PRO A 283 22.57 40.13 9.91
CA PRO A 283 21.62 40.62 10.91
C PRO A 283 20.93 41.92 10.48
N ALA A 284 21.70 42.87 9.94
CA ALA A 284 21.15 44.14 9.47
C ALA A 284 20.18 43.97 8.29
N LEU A 285 20.41 42.98 7.43
CA LEU A 285 19.56 42.71 6.29
C LEU A 285 18.25 42.04 6.68
N VAL A 286 18.28 41.14 7.66
CA VAL A 286 17.08 40.51 8.22
C VAL A 286 16.22 41.55 8.94
N GLU A 287 16.82 42.44 9.73
CA GLU A 287 16.09 43.53 10.38
C GLU A 287 15.46 44.50 9.36
N ARG A 288 16.19 44.84 8.28
CA ARG A 288 15.63 45.63 7.17
C ARG A 288 14.47 44.90 6.48
N ALA A 289 14.58 43.60 6.25
CA ALA A 289 13.54 42.80 5.62
C ALA A 289 12.28 42.73 6.49
N LYS A 290 12.42 42.50 7.81
CA LYS A 290 11.29 42.54 8.77
C LYS A 290 10.60 43.90 8.80
N ALA A 291 11.36 45.00 8.71
CA ALA A 291 10.80 46.35 8.71
C ALA A 291 10.12 46.73 7.38
N THR A 292 10.53 46.15 6.26
CA THR A 292 10.04 46.53 4.91
C THR A 292 8.92 45.62 4.42
N ILE A 293 8.98 44.33 4.74
CA ILE A 293 8.05 43.32 4.27
C ILE A 293 6.88 43.20 5.25
N HIS A 294 5.69 43.55 4.79
CA HIS A 294 4.46 43.48 5.60
C HIS A 294 3.87 42.06 5.54
N VAL A 295 4.37 41.16 6.39
CA VAL A 295 3.90 39.76 6.51
C VAL A 295 3.30 39.43 7.88
N GLY A 296 2.94 40.45 8.66
CA GLY A 296 2.56 40.32 10.07
C GLY A 296 3.79 40.13 10.97
N ASP A 297 3.61 39.57 12.18
CA ASP A 297 4.74 39.23 13.06
C ASP A 297 5.55 38.07 12.46
N PRO A 298 6.76 38.32 11.94
CA PRO A 298 7.51 37.33 11.19
C PRO A 298 8.00 36.23 12.14
N LYS A 299 7.56 34.99 11.90
CA LYS A 299 7.90 33.84 12.76
C LYS A 299 9.20 33.17 12.34
N THR A 300 9.54 33.23 11.06
CA THR A 300 10.76 32.61 10.51
C THR A 300 11.40 33.50 9.46
N TRP A 301 12.72 33.38 9.34
CA TRP A 301 13.52 34.07 8.34
C TRP A 301 14.59 33.12 7.80
N GLN A 302 14.97 33.33 6.54
CA GLN A 302 16.01 32.58 5.86
C GLN A 302 16.83 33.52 4.99
N VAL A 303 18.16 33.46 5.09
CA VAL A 303 19.09 34.16 4.21
C VAL A 303 19.76 33.13 3.31
N THR A 304 19.64 33.32 2.00
CA THR A 304 20.34 32.52 1.00
C THR A 304 21.44 33.37 0.38
N ILE A 305 22.68 32.91 0.49
CA ILE A 305 23.87 33.58 -0.04
C ILE A 305 24.41 32.75 -1.21
N ILE A 306 24.49 33.34 -2.40
CA ILE A 306 24.90 32.68 -3.64
C ILE A 306 25.90 33.58 -4.39
N PRO A 307 26.97 33.03 -4.99
CA PRO A 307 27.89 33.79 -5.81
C PRO A 307 27.23 34.16 -7.16
N PHE A 308 27.36 35.43 -7.56
CA PHE A 308 26.89 35.98 -8.82
C PHE A 308 28.05 36.69 -9.54
N GLY A 309 28.73 35.97 -10.44
CA GLY A 309 29.94 36.47 -11.10
C GLY A 309 31.10 36.64 -10.11
N THR A 310 31.60 37.88 -9.95
CA THR A 310 32.63 38.24 -8.98
C THR A 310 32.07 38.82 -7.66
N ALA A 311 30.74 38.89 -7.53
CA ALA A 311 30.06 39.43 -6.36
C ALA A 311 29.26 38.34 -5.63
N VAL A 312 28.98 38.56 -4.35
CA VAL A 312 28.13 37.68 -3.55
C VAL A 312 26.75 38.34 -3.41
N SER A 313 25.69 37.65 -3.86
CA SER A 313 24.32 38.12 -3.69
C SER A 313 23.70 37.43 -2.48
N SER A 314 23.08 38.22 -1.59
CA SER A 314 22.31 37.71 -0.48
C SER A 314 20.83 38.03 -0.68
N ARG A 315 19.97 37.03 -0.44
CA ARG A 315 18.52 37.17 -0.48
C ARG A 315 17.93 36.71 0.83
N VAL A 316 17.12 37.56 1.44
CA VAL A 316 16.36 37.22 2.64
C VAL A 316 14.92 36.95 2.28
N ILE A 317 14.39 35.88 2.85
CA ILE A 317 12.99 35.51 2.82
C ILE A 317 12.48 35.60 4.24
N VAL A 318 11.37 36.32 4.43
CA VAL A 318 10.71 36.46 5.72
C VAL A 318 9.31 35.89 5.58
N THR A 319 8.90 35.04 6.53
CA THR A 319 7.59 34.39 6.53
C THR A 319 6.85 34.71 7.83
N GLY A 320 5.60 35.14 7.70
CA GLY A 320 4.72 35.48 8.81
C GLY A 320 3.28 35.01 8.55
N PRO A 321 2.34 35.31 9.46
CA PRO A 321 0.94 34.88 9.35
C PRO A 321 0.24 35.40 8.08
N ASP A 322 0.67 36.54 7.56
CA ASP A 322 0.04 37.17 6.39
C ASP A 322 0.73 36.79 5.06
N GLY A 323 1.72 35.89 5.09
CA GLY A 323 2.38 35.34 3.90
C GLY A 323 3.90 35.37 3.99
N SER A 324 4.56 35.31 2.83
CA SER A 324 6.01 35.40 2.71
C SER A 324 6.42 36.52 1.75
N GLY A 325 7.56 37.14 2.04
CA GLY A 325 8.17 38.15 1.17
C GLY A 325 9.67 37.95 1.06
N SER A 326 10.27 38.54 0.03
CA SER A 326 11.72 38.45 -0.18
C SER A 326 12.34 39.83 -0.42
N LEU A 327 13.53 40.04 0.14
CA LEU A 327 14.36 41.22 -0.06
C LEU A 327 15.75 40.77 -0.49
N ALA A 328 16.23 41.29 -1.62
CA ALA A 328 17.61 41.07 -2.06
C ALA A 328 18.49 42.23 -1.60
N ASP A 329 19.70 41.91 -1.12
CA ASP A 329 20.80 42.87 -1.07
C ASP A 329 21.25 43.05 -2.52
N GLY A 330 20.86 44.14 -3.16
CA GLY A 330 21.46 44.49 -4.45
C GLY A 330 22.97 44.55 -4.26
N GLY A 331 23.70 43.72 -5.00
CA GLY A 331 25.16 43.61 -4.92
C GLY A 331 25.89 44.91 -5.25
#